data_AF-A0A699QJA1-F1
#
_entry.id   AF-A0A699QJA1-F1
#
_cell.length_a   1.000
_cell.length_b   1.000
_cell.length_c   1.000
_cell.angle_alpha   90.00
_cell.angle_beta   90.00
_cell.angle_gamma   90.00
#
_symmetry.space_group_name_H-M   'P 1'
#
loop_
_entity.id
_entity.type
_entity.pdbx_description
1 polymer ?
#
loop_
_entity_poly.entity_id
_entity_poly.type
_entity_poly.pdbx_seq_one_letter_code
_entity_poly.pdbx_strand_id
1 'polypeptide(L)'
;TKFGIKKRDPYTPYQDPQGFIYVKDSGRNRLMRSDELYKFRDDTLTRLRTSLGDITKNIQMEYLLKRRWSTLEKKRANIMIKAIDK
;
A
#
# COMPACT_ATOMS: atom_id res chain seq x y z
N THR A 1 27.02 -10.19 -10.59
CA THR A 1 27.55 -8.81 -10.66
C THR A 1 26.59 -7.84 -9.97
N LYS A 2 27.00 -7.36 -8.78
CA LYS A 2 26.49 -6.21 -8.00
C LYS A 2 25.02 -5.77 -8.19
N PHE A 3 24.15 -6.16 -7.26
CA PHE A 3 22.96 -5.36 -6.92
C PHE A 3 23.44 -4.06 -6.27
N GLY A 4 23.52 -2.99 -7.06
CA GLY A 4 23.91 -1.67 -6.58
C GLY A 4 22.81 -1.12 -5.66
N ILE A 5 22.96 -1.33 -4.34
CA ILE A 5 22.16 -0.64 -3.34
C ILE A 5 22.59 0.83 -3.38
N LYS A 6 21.84 1.65 -4.13
CA LYS A 6 21.97 3.10 -4.08
C LYS A 6 21.50 3.55 -2.69
N LYS A 7 22.43 4.06 -1.86
CA LYS A 7 22.10 4.76 -0.62
C LYS A 7 21.24 5.97 -0.99
N ARG A 8 20.00 6.01 -0.50
CA ARG A 8 19.07 7.15 -0.64
C ARG A 8 19.08 7.93 0.67
N ASP A 9 19.13 9.25 0.57
CA ASP A 9 19.23 10.16 1.70
C ASP A 9 18.08 9.96 2.70
N PRO A 10 18.35 9.90 4.01
CA PRO A 10 17.36 9.54 5.03
C PRO A 10 16.25 10.60 5.21
N TYR A 11 16.39 11.79 4.63
CA TYR A 11 15.50 12.94 4.86
C TYR A 11 15.19 13.75 3.59
N THR A 12 14.88 13.09 2.46
CA THR A 12 14.04 13.75 1.45
C THR A 12 12.58 13.66 1.92
N PRO A 13 11.86 14.78 2.17
CA PRO A 13 10.42 14.73 2.33
C PRO A 13 9.84 14.30 0.97
N TYR A 14 9.58 13.00 0.84
CA TYR A 14 9.06 12.41 -0.39
C TYR A 14 7.74 13.08 -0.73
N GLN A 15 7.71 13.83 -1.82
CA GLN A 15 6.48 14.11 -2.54
C GLN A 15 5.86 12.76 -2.89
N ASP A 16 4.80 12.41 -2.16
CA ASP A 16 3.93 11.24 -2.34
C ASP A 16 4.57 9.86 -2.03
N PRO A 17 4.61 9.42 -0.76
CA PRO A 17 5.03 8.06 -0.44
C PRO A 17 4.07 7.05 -1.10
N GLN A 18 4.62 6.17 -1.95
CA GLN A 18 3.91 5.02 -2.51
C GLN A 18 3.64 3.99 -1.41
N GLY A 19 2.61 4.28 -0.65
CA GLY A 19 2.14 3.46 0.45
C GLY A 19 0.65 3.67 0.71
N PHE A 20 0.09 2.73 1.47
CA PHE A 20 -1.31 2.75 1.86
C PHE A 20 -1.42 2.71 3.38
N ILE A 21 -2.28 3.55 3.96
CA ILE A 21 -2.55 3.48 5.39
C ILE A 21 -3.56 2.37 5.61
N TYR A 22 -3.21 1.40 6.44
CA TYR A 22 -4.11 0.34 6.86
C TYR A 22 -4.20 0.29 8.39
N VAL A 23 -5.28 -0.30 8.89
CA VAL A 23 -5.44 -0.56 10.32
C VAL A 23 -4.88 -1.95 10.60
N LYS A 24 -3.85 -2.06 11.45
CA LYS A 24 -3.37 -3.36 11.93
C LYS A 24 -4.34 -3.91 12.98
N ASP A 25 -4.32 -5.21 13.23
CA ASP A 25 -5.11 -5.90 14.27
C ASP A 25 -5.09 -5.21 15.65
N SER A 26 -4.00 -4.51 16.00
CA SER A 26 -3.89 -3.70 17.21
C SER A 26 -4.72 -2.40 17.20
N GLY A 27 -5.56 -2.17 16.19
CA GLY A 27 -6.36 -0.96 16.00
C GLY A 27 -5.55 0.29 15.65
N ARG A 28 -4.25 0.16 15.37
CA ARG A 28 -3.36 1.29 15.06
C ARG A 28 -3.21 1.45 13.55
N ASN A 29 -3.34 2.69 13.07
CA ASN A 29 -3.05 3.04 11.68
C ASN A 29 -1.55 2.87 11.41
N ARG A 30 -1.21 2.16 10.34
CA ARG A 30 0.16 1.99 9.88
C ARG A 30 0.23 2.32 8.40
N LEU A 31 1.21 3.13 8.03
CA LEU A 31 1.57 3.33 6.63
C LEU A 31 2.36 2.11 6.17
N MET A 32 1.81 1.37 5.20
CA MET A 32 2.52 0.33 4.51
C MET A 32 3.14 0.91 3.25
N ARG A 33 4.47 0.84 3.11
CA ARG A 33 5.17 1.29 1.91
C ARG A 33 5.46 0.12 0.97
N SER A 34 5.48 0.39 -0.33
CA SER A 34 5.75 -0.60 -1.37
C SER A 34 7.12 -1.29 -1.22
N ASP A 35 8.14 -0.58 -0.72
CA ASP A 35 9.48 -1.12 -0.44
C ASP A 35 9.54 -1.99 0.82
N GLU A 36 8.51 -1.95 1.67
CA GLU A 36 8.44 -2.71 2.92
C GLU A 36 7.57 -3.98 2.84
N LEU A 37 6.99 -4.26 1.66
CA LEU A 37 6.09 -5.42 1.46
C LEU A 37 6.76 -6.75 1.82
N TYR A 38 8.08 -6.88 1.60
CA TYR A 38 8.86 -8.08 1.91
C TYR A 38 8.88 -8.46 3.41
N LYS A 39 8.52 -7.53 4.31
CA LYS A 39 8.49 -7.78 5.76
C LYS A 39 7.19 -8.47 6.22
N PHE A 40 6.21 -8.59 5.34
CA PHE A 40 4.88 -9.11 5.66
C PHE A 40 4.72 -10.54 5.17
N ARG A 41 3.90 -11.31 5.90
CA ARG A 41 3.56 -12.69 5.53
C ARG A 41 2.51 -12.71 4.42
N ASP A 42 2.49 -13.79 3.66
CA ASP A 42 1.60 -13.98 2.51
C ASP A 42 0.11 -13.80 2.86
N ASP A 43 -0.33 -14.27 4.04
CA ASP A 43 -1.72 -14.07 4.48
C ASP A 43 -2.08 -12.58 4.65
N THR A 44 -1.13 -11.78 5.14
CA THR A 44 -1.34 -10.33 5.30
C THR A 44 -1.33 -9.64 3.94
N LEU A 45 -0.42 -10.03 3.05
CA LEU A 45 -0.35 -9.50 1.69
C LEU A 45 -1.59 -9.85 0.87
N THR A 46 -2.14 -11.06 1.04
CA THR A 46 -3.38 -11.51 0.37
C THR A 46 -4.57 -10.67 0.81
N ARG A 47 -4.74 -10.46 2.12
CA ARG A 47 -5.81 -9.58 2.65
C ARG A 47 -5.68 -8.15 2.11
N LEU A 48 -4.46 -7.61 2.11
CA LEU A 48 -4.18 -6.27 1.58
C LEU A 48 -4.48 -6.17 0.09
N ARG A 49 -4.07 -7.17 -0.70
CA ARG A 49 -4.34 -7.24 -2.14
C ARG A 49 -5.85 -7.22 -2.41
N THR A 50 -6.64 -7.98 -1.66
CA THR A 50 -8.10 -7.97 -1.76
C THR A 50 -8.66 -6.58 -1.47
N SER A 51 -8.26 -5.95 -0.34
CA SER A 51 -8.72 -4.60 0.01
C SER A 51 -8.35 -3.54 -1.02
N LEU A 52 -7.14 -3.62 -1.60
CA LEU A 52 -6.71 -2.73 -2.67
C LEU A 52 -7.51 -2.98 -3.95
N GLY A 53 -7.84 -4.24 -4.26
CA GLY A 53 -8.72 -4.60 -5.36
C GLY A 53 -10.10 -3.97 -5.24
N ASP A 54 -10.68 -3.99 -4.03
CA ASP A 54 -11.97 -3.37 -3.76
C ASP A 54 -11.95 -1.85 -3.97
N ILE A 55 -10.86 -1.17 -3.57
CA ILE A 55 -10.63 0.26 -3.84
C ILE A 55 -10.61 0.54 -5.34
N THR A 56 -9.89 -0.27 -6.11
CA THR A 56 -9.80 -0.08 -7.57
C THR A 56 -11.15 -0.25 -8.27
N LYS A 57 -11.96 -1.22 -7.81
CA LYS A 57 -13.31 -1.51 -8.28
C LYS A 57 -14.37 -0.54 -7.75
N ASN A 58 -13.97 0.41 -6.89
CA ASN A 58 -14.86 1.33 -6.21
C ASN A 58 -15.93 0.63 -5.36
N ILE A 59 -15.61 -0.55 -4.83
CA ILE A 59 -16.46 -1.29 -3.90
C ILE A 59 -16.47 -0.51 -2.58
N GLN A 60 -17.67 -0.26 -2.07
CA GLN A 60 -17.84 0.45 -0.81
C GLN A 60 -17.41 -0.47 0.33
N MET A 61 -16.36 -0.08 1.04
CA MET A 61 -15.86 -0.80 2.21
C MET A 61 -16.51 -0.22 3.46
N GLU A 62 -17.16 -1.07 4.26
CA GLU A 62 -17.89 -0.66 5.48
C GLU A 62 -16.96 -0.02 6.54
N TYR A 63 -15.68 -0.39 6.54
CA TYR A 63 -14.71 -0.02 7.58
C TYR A 63 -13.80 1.17 7.23
N LEU A 64 -13.72 1.61 5.96
CA LEU A 64 -12.72 2.62 5.56
C LEU A 64 -13.27 3.99 5.20
N LEU A 65 -14.31 4.10 4.36
CA LEU A 65 -14.87 5.41 3.97
C LEU A 65 -16.25 5.25 3.31
N LYS A 66 -17.26 5.98 3.81
CA LYS A 66 -18.55 6.21 3.13
C LYS A 66 -18.45 7.10 1.88
N ARG A 67 -17.24 7.35 1.36
CA ARG A 67 -16.96 8.28 0.27
C ARG A 67 -16.40 7.52 -0.94
N ARG A 68 -16.77 7.97 -2.15
CA ARG A 68 -16.22 7.48 -3.42
C ARG A 68 -14.70 7.65 -3.46
N TRP A 69 -13.98 6.59 -3.83
CA TRP A 69 -12.52 6.60 -3.96
C TRP A 69 -12.08 7.56 -5.08
N SER A 70 -11.11 8.41 -4.77
CA SER A 70 -10.51 9.34 -5.74
C SER A 70 -9.66 8.61 -6.77
N THR A 71 -9.46 9.25 -7.93
CA THR A 71 -8.57 8.74 -8.98
C THR A 71 -7.15 8.51 -8.48
N LEU A 72 -6.68 9.35 -7.54
CA LEU A 72 -5.35 9.22 -6.93
C LEU A 72 -5.25 7.98 -6.03
N GLU A 73 -6.25 7.73 -5.18
CA GLU A 73 -6.28 6.54 -4.31
C GLU A 73 -6.32 5.25 -5.13
N LYS A 74 -7.11 5.22 -6.21
CA LYS A 74 -7.14 4.09 -7.15
C LYS A 74 -5.79 3.89 -7.84
N LYS A 75 -5.11 4.97 -8.24
CA LYS A 75 -3.77 4.91 -8.84
C LYS A 75 -2.75 4.35 -7.84
N ARG A 76 -2.79 4.79 -6.58
CA ARG A 76 -1.94 4.26 -5.51
C ARG A 76 -2.22 2.78 -5.23
N ALA A 77 -3.50 2.39 -5.19
CA ALA A 77 -3.88 0.99 -5.01
C ALA A 77 -3.34 0.08 -6.13
N ASN A 78 -3.46 0.52 -7.39
CA ASN A 78 -2.89 -0.20 -8.53
C ASN A 78 -1.36 -0.37 -8.44
N ILE A 79 -0.64 0.66 -7.98
CA ILE A 79 0.82 0.58 -7.80
C ILE A 79 1.17 -0.45 -6.72
N MET A 80 0.44 -0.46 -5.60
CA MET A 80 0.64 -1.41 -4.51
C MET A 80 0.34 -2.86 -4.94
N ILE A 81 -0.75 -3.10 -5.68
CA ILE A 81 -1.06 -4.44 -6.22
C ILE A 81 0.08 -4.94 -7.11
N LYS A 82 0.58 -4.11 -8.02
CA LYS A 82 1.72 -4.48 -8.89
C LYS A 82 3.00 -4.78 -8.10
N ALA A 83 3.19 -4.16 -6.93
CA ALA A 83 4.33 -4.42 -6.08
C ALA A 83 4.18 -5.71 -5.25
N ILE A 84 2.94 -6.13 -4.95
CA ILE A 84 2.64 -7.42 -4.31
C ILE A 84 2.77 -8.58 -5.31
N ASP A 85 2.37 -8.37 -6.57
CA ASP A 85 2.35 -9.40 -7.62
C ASP A 85 3.73 -9.66 -8.25
N LYS A 86 4.75 -8.93 -7.83
CA LYS A 86 6.11 -9.01 -8.36
C LYS A 86 6.94 -10.02 -7.59
#